data_AF-Q2S7G1-F1
#
_entry.id   AF-Q2S7G1-F1
#
_cell.length_a   1.000
_cell.length_b   1.000
_cell.length_c   1.000
_cell.angle_alpha   90.00
_cell.angle_beta   90.00
_cell.angle_gamma   90.00
#
_symmetry.space_group_name_H-M   'P 1'
#
loop_
_entity.id
_entity.type
_entity.pdbx_description
1 polymer ?
#
loop_
_entity_poly.entity_id
_entity_poly.type
_entity_poly.pdbx_seq_one_letter_code
_entity_poly.pdbx_strand_id
1 'polypeptide(L)'
;MEKLLFLVVALLLPFNLALASSIENEIREFATREYPNDSRMQQYTYNKQVAAYNYLLTVKDLEVKEFSLREYPNDYAMQKYTYNKQLAAKRYMETVVNIEIKELSTREYPYDYFMQKYTYDKQLAAKRYMQTVVDIEVKRFTIREYPYDYSMQKYTYDKQLSAKMYMGSVSNKGAKNKAIREYPYDYSMQKYTYEKLAY
;
A
#
# COMPACT_ATOMS: atom_id res chain seq x y z
N MET A 1 41.97 -24.15 -26.88
CA MET A 1 40.92 -23.66 -25.96
C MET A 1 41.43 -22.59 -24.99
N GLU A 2 42.67 -22.69 -24.48
CA GLU A 2 43.24 -21.71 -23.54
C GLU A 2 43.33 -20.27 -24.08
N LYS A 3 43.69 -20.08 -25.37
CA LYS A 3 43.75 -18.74 -25.99
C LYS A 3 42.38 -18.06 -26.11
N LEU A 4 41.30 -18.83 -26.24
CA LEU A 4 39.93 -18.31 -26.29
C LEU A 4 39.44 -17.91 -24.89
N LEU A 5 39.81 -18.70 -23.87
CA LEU A 5 39.54 -18.40 -22.47
C LEU A 5 40.24 -17.11 -22.01
N PHE A 6 41.52 -16.92 -22.38
CA PHE A 6 42.27 -15.70 -22.08
C PHE A 6 41.67 -14.44 -22.73
N LEU A 7 41.17 -14.54 -23.96
CA LEU A 7 40.55 -13.42 -24.68
C LEU A 7 39.20 -13.02 -24.06
N VAL A 8 38.39 -13.99 -23.65
CA VAL A 8 37.11 -13.73 -22.96
C VAL A 8 37.35 -13.13 -21.57
N VAL A 9 38.32 -13.64 -20.81
CA VAL A 9 38.69 -13.07 -19.50
C VAL A 9 39.27 -11.65 -19.63
N ALA A 10 40.09 -11.40 -20.65
CA ALA A 10 40.68 -10.08 -20.91
C ALA A 10 39.65 -9.02 -21.35
N LEU A 11 38.52 -9.42 -21.95
CA LEU A 11 37.41 -8.53 -22.31
C LEU A 11 36.45 -8.27 -21.14
N LEU A 12 36.26 -9.24 -20.24
CA LEU A 12 35.34 -9.13 -19.10
C LEU A 12 35.91 -8.29 -17.93
N LEU A 13 37.24 -8.31 -17.74
CA LEU A 13 37.93 -7.53 -16.70
C LEU A 13 37.77 -6.00 -16.84
N PRO A 14 38.05 -5.37 -18.00
CA PRO A 14 37.93 -3.92 -18.15
C PRO A 14 36.47 -3.43 -18.09
N PHE A 15 35.51 -4.26 -18.53
CA PHE A 15 34.09 -3.90 -18.48
C PHE A 15 33.55 -3.80 -17.05
N ASN A 16 33.92 -4.75 -16.18
CA ASN A 16 33.55 -4.71 -14.77
C ASN A 16 34.18 -3.52 -14.01
N LEU A 17 35.41 -3.15 -14.36
CA LEU A 17 36.08 -1.98 -13.78
C LEU A 17 35.42 -0.66 -14.19
N ALA A 18 34.98 -0.53 -15.44
CA ALA A 18 34.27 0.67 -15.92
C ALA A 18 32.92 0.86 -15.21
N LEU A 19 32.15 -0.22 -15.03
CA LEU A 19 30.87 -0.17 -14.30
C LEU A 19 31.04 0.13 -12.81
N ALA A 20 32.06 -0.44 -12.16
CA ALA A 20 32.35 -0.12 -10.77
C ALA A 20 32.72 1.37 -10.58
N SER A 21 33.48 1.93 -11.52
CA SER A 21 33.83 3.36 -11.54
C SER A 21 32.59 4.25 -11.73
N SER A 22 31.64 3.86 -12.58
CA SER A 22 30.43 4.67 -12.79
C SER A 22 29.50 4.71 -11.57
N ILE A 23 29.31 3.57 -10.89
CA ILE A 23 28.45 3.50 -9.69
C ILE A 23 29.07 4.27 -8.52
N GLU A 24 30.38 4.14 -8.35
CA GLU A 24 31.13 4.88 -7.34
C GLU A 24 30.95 6.40 -7.51
N ASN A 25 31.04 6.89 -8.75
CA ASN A 25 30.81 8.31 -9.05
C ASN A 25 29.36 8.72 -8.78
N GLU A 26 28.38 7.92 -9.19
CA GLU A 26 26.96 8.17 -8.91
C GLU A 26 26.69 8.32 -7.40
N ILE A 27 27.26 7.43 -6.59
CA ILE A 27 27.09 7.48 -5.13
C ILE A 27 27.76 8.73 -4.52
N ARG A 28 28.94 9.12 -5.02
CA ARG A 28 29.62 10.35 -4.59
C ARG A 28 28.84 11.60 -4.96
N GLU A 29 28.29 11.64 -6.18
CA GLU A 29 27.44 12.73 -6.65
C GLU A 29 26.16 12.82 -5.81
N PHE A 30 25.52 11.68 -5.52
CA PHE A 30 24.37 11.62 -4.61
C PHE A 30 24.70 12.24 -3.25
N ALA A 31 25.79 11.79 -2.61
CA ALA A 31 26.18 12.28 -1.30
C ALA A 31 26.51 13.79 -1.31
N THR A 32 27.20 14.26 -2.35
CA THR A 32 27.54 15.68 -2.53
C THR A 32 26.28 16.52 -2.73
N ARG A 33 25.32 16.02 -3.52
CA ARG A 33 24.06 16.73 -3.77
C ARG A 33 23.19 16.84 -2.53
N GLU A 34 23.09 15.78 -1.73
CA GLU A 34 22.31 15.79 -0.48
C GLU A 34 22.95 16.71 0.58
N TYR A 35 24.29 16.77 0.63
CA TYR A 35 25.03 17.54 1.63
C TYR A 35 26.19 18.35 1.04
N PRO A 36 25.96 19.42 0.25
CA PRO A 36 27.01 20.08 -0.54
C PRO A 36 28.21 20.63 0.24
N ASN A 37 27.99 21.05 1.49
CA ASN A 37 29.01 21.72 2.31
C ASN A 37 29.33 20.98 3.63
N ASP A 38 28.87 19.74 3.78
CA ASP A 38 29.10 18.94 4.99
C ASP A 38 29.83 17.64 4.63
N SER A 39 31.16 17.69 4.64
CA SER A 39 32.00 16.54 4.29
C SER A 39 31.79 15.32 5.17
N ARG A 40 31.39 15.51 6.44
CA ARG A 40 31.09 14.40 7.35
C ARG A 40 29.79 13.71 6.93
N MET A 41 28.76 14.49 6.61
CA MET A 41 27.50 13.95 6.13
C MET A 41 27.60 13.37 4.71
N GLN A 42 28.45 13.92 3.85
CA GLN A 42 28.79 13.30 2.57
C GLN A 42 29.40 11.92 2.78
N GLN A 43 30.44 11.80 3.61
CA GLN A 43 31.09 10.51 3.87
C GLN A 43 30.12 9.49 4.49
N TYR A 44 29.28 9.92 5.44
CA TYR A 44 28.25 9.07 6.03
C TYR A 44 27.26 8.56 4.96
N THR A 45 26.77 9.47 4.11
CA THR A 45 25.81 9.15 3.04
C THR A 45 26.42 8.23 2.00
N TYR A 46 27.65 8.52 1.57
CA TYR A 46 28.42 7.66 0.66
C TYR A 46 28.54 6.23 1.23
N ASN A 47 28.98 6.08 2.48
CA ASN A 47 29.13 4.76 3.12
C ASN A 47 27.79 4.01 3.18
N LYS A 48 26.71 4.73 3.51
CA LYS A 48 25.35 4.17 3.56
C LYS A 48 24.89 3.67 2.19
N GLN A 49 25.13 4.45 1.14
CA GLN A 49 24.78 4.10 -0.24
C GLN A 49 25.60 2.92 -0.75
N VAL A 50 26.92 2.88 -0.53
CA VAL A 50 27.79 1.74 -0.90
C VAL A 50 27.32 0.45 -0.23
N ALA A 51 27.06 0.50 1.08
CA ALA A 51 26.57 -0.67 1.82
C ALA A 51 25.20 -1.17 1.29
N ALA A 52 24.34 -0.25 0.85
CA ALA A 52 23.05 -0.59 0.28
C ALA A 52 23.17 -1.17 -1.14
N TYR A 53 24.01 -0.59 -1.99
CA TYR A 53 24.35 -1.11 -3.31
C TYR A 53 24.90 -2.54 -3.22
N ASN A 54 25.90 -2.76 -2.37
CA ASN A 54 26.49 -4.09 -2.17
C ASN A 54 25.44 -5.12 -1.71
N TYR A 55 24.51 -4.73 -0.83
CA TYR A 55 23.39 -5.58 -0.46
C TYR A 55 22.51 -5.93 -1.68
N LEU A 56 22.13 -4.95 -2.49
CA LEU A 56 21.29 -5.13 -3.69
C LEU A 56 21.96 -5.97 -4.79
N LEU A 57 23.28 -6.14 -4.77
CA LEU A 57 23.97 -7.11 -5.64
C LEU A 57 23.72 -8.56 -5.23
N THR A 58 23.41 -8.82 -3.95
CA THR A 58 23.25 -10.18 -3.41
C THR A 58 21.82 -10.71 -3.42
N VAL A 59 20.83 -9.84 -3.64
CA VAL A 59 19.43 -10.20 -3.55
C VAL A 59 18.96 -11.04 -4.75
N LYS A 60 18.00 -11.93 -4.51
CA LYS A 60 17.56 -12.95 -5.50
C LYS A 60 16.22 -12.64 -6.18
N ASP A 61 15.33 -11.95 -5.49
CA ASP A 61 14.01 -11.62 -6.06
C ASP A 61 14.15 -10.44 -7.04
N LEU A 62 14.27 -10.75 -8.33
CA LEU A 62 14.52 -9.74 -9.37
C LEU A 62 13.34 -8.79 -9.57
N GLU A 63 12.11 -9.30 -9.47
CA GLU A 63 10.90 -8.48 -9.61
C GLU A 63 10.82 -7.41 -8.50
N VAL A 64 11.06 -7.79 -7.25
CA VAL A 64 11.10 -6.85 -6.13
C VAL A 64 12.29 -5.89 -6.25
N LYS A 65 13.43 -6.37 -6.77
CA LYS A 65 14.59 -5.52 -7.06
C LYS A 65 14.27 -4.46 -8.11
N GLU A 66 13.65 -4.86 -9.22
CA GLU A 66 13.22 -3.95 -10.29
C GLU A 66 12.18 -2.94 -9.80
N PHE A 67 11.22 -3.36 -8.97
CA PHE A 67 10.28 -2.44 -8.33
C PHE A 67 11.04 -1.37 -7.52
N SER A 68 11.97 -1.79 -6.66
CA SER A 68 12.72 -0.85 -5.82
C SER A 68 13.59 0.12 -6.62
N LEU A 69 14.20 -0.35 -7.70
CA LEU A 69 14.99 0.47 -8.63
C LEU A 69 14.12 1.52 -9.34
N ARG A 70 12.92 1.14 -9.78
CA ARG A 70 12.00 2.05 -10.45
C ARG A 70 11.52 3.17 -9.53
N GLU A 71 11.22 2.85 -8.28
CA GLU A 71 10.76 3.83 -7.29
C GLU A 71 11.89 4.79 -6.87
N TYR A 72 13.12 4.31 -6.79
CA TYR A 72 14.26 5.08 -6.27
C TYR A 72 15.53 4.88 -7.12
N PRO A 73 15.58 5.38 -8.36
CA PRO A 73 16.62 5.02 -9.33
C PRO A 73 18.05 5.31 -8.86
N ASN A 74 18.27 6.40 -8.11
CA ASN A 74 19.61 6.86 -7.73
C ASN A 74 19.84 6.82 -6.21
N ASP A 75 18.94 6.20 -5.43
CA ASP A 75 19.06 6.10 -3.97
C ASP A 75 19.05 4.64 -3.53
N TYR A 76 20.23 4.01 -3.54
CA TYR A 76 20.40 2.61 -3.15
C TYR A 76 19.95 2.33 -1.72
N ALA A 77 20.08 3.28 -0.80
CA ALA A 77 19.57 3.13 0.57
C ALA A 77 18.05 2.99 0.59
N MET A 78 17.33 3.81 -0.20
CA MET A 78 15.89 3.70 -0.36
C MET A 78 15.48 2.48 -1.19
N GLN A 79 16.24 2.10 -2.22
CA GLN A 79 16.04 0.84 -2.94
C GLN A 79 16.12 -0.35 -1.98
N LYS A 80 17.17 -0.44 -1.15
CA LYS A 80 17.31 -1.51 -0.15
C LYS A 80 16.15 -1.53 0.84
N TYR A 81 15.72 -0.37 1.33
CA TYR A 81 14.56 -0.28 2.22
C TYR A 81 13.28 -0.81 1.55
N THR A 82 13.00 -0.31 0.34
CA THR A 82 11.83 -0.70 -0.46
C THR A 82 11.88 -2.18 -0.82
N TYR A 83 13.03 -2.70 -1.22
CA TYR A 83 13.25 -4.12 -1.51
C TYR A 83 12.85 -5.00 -0.33
N ASN A 84 13.38 -4.70 0.87
CA ASN A 84 13.08 -5.48 2.07
C ASN A 84 11.60 -5.42 2.44
N LYS A 85 11.01 -4.23 2.34
CA LYS A 85 9.60 -3.99 2.64
C LYS A 85 8.69 -4.76 1.68
N GLN A 86 8.96 -4.71 0.38
CA GLN A 86 8.23 -5.42 -0.65
C GLN A 86 8.42 -6.94 -0.53
N LEU A 87 9.64 -7.43 -0.29
CA LEU A 87 9.93 -8.85 -0.13
C LEU A 87 9.21 -9.46 1.08
N ALA A 88 9.20 -8.75 2.22
CA ALA A 88 8.46 -9.17 3.40
C ALA A 88 6.96 -9.23 3.13
N ALA A 89 6.41 -8.24 2.42
CA ALA A 89 5.00 -8.22 2.06
C ALA A 89 4.62 -9.31 1.05
N LYS A 90 5.49 -9.59 0.07
CA LYS A 90 5.33 -10.68 -0.91
C LYS A 90 5.23 -12.03 -0.20
N ARG A 91 6.18 -12.32 0.69
CA ARG A 91 6.16 -13.53 1.53
C ARG A 91 4.91 -13.62 2.39
N TYR A 92 4.44 -12.51 2.95
CA TYR A 92 3.18 -12.48 3.67
C TYR A 92 2.01 -12.89 2.76
N MET A 93 1.90 -12.28 1.58
CA MET A 93 0.84 -12.57 0.61
C MET A 93 0.85 -14.01 0.08
N GLU A 94 1.98 -14.71 0.15
CA GLU A 94 2.06 -16.16 -0.14
C GLU A 94 1.34 -17.00 0.92
N THR A 95 1.28 -16.56 2.17
CA THR A 95 0.73 -17.33 3.31
C THR A 95 -0.75 -17.07 3.59
N VAL A 96 -1.35 -16.05 2.97
CA VAL A 96 -2.72 -15.66 3.30
C VAL A 96 -3.77 -16.63 2.75
N VAL A 97 -4.84 -16.86 3.52
CA VAL A 97 -5.83 -17.93 3.24
C VAL A 97 -7.07 -17.43 2.49
N ASN A 98 -7.54 -16.21 2.77
CA ASN A 98 -8.75 -15.68 2.14
C ASN A 98 -8.49 -15.31 0.67
N ILE A 99 -8.80 -16.23 -0.25
CA ILE A 99 -8.50 -16.11 -1.68
C ILE A 99 -9.21 -14.92 -2.32
N GLU A 100 -10.50 -14.70 -2.01
CA GLU A 100 -11.28 -13.58 -2.55
C GLU A 100 -10.62 -12.22 -2.27
N ILE A 101 -10.20 -12.00 -1.01
CA ILE A 101 -9.53 -10.74 -0.62
C ILE A 101 -8.11 -10.66 -1.20
N LYS A 102 -7.42 -11.80 -1.30
CA LYS A 102 -6.10 -11.88 -1.95
C LYS A 102 -6.20 -11.43 -3.41
N GLU A 103 -7.12 -12.01 -4.17
CA GLU A 103 -7.37 -11.67 -5.58
C GLU A 103 -7.73 -10.20 -5.75
N LEU A 104 -8.59 -9.65 -4.88
CA LEU A 104 -8.91 -8.22 -4.89
C LEU A 104 -7.65 -7.36 -4.72
N SER A 105 -6.84 -7.66 -3.70
CA SER A 105 -5.62 -6.89 -3.41
C SER A 105 -4.57 -7.00 -4.52
N THR A 106 -4.38 -8.18 -5.11
CA THR A 106 -3.44 -8.41 -6.21
C THR A 106 -3.91 -7.72 -7.50
N ARG A 107 -5.22 -7.70 -7.77
CA ARG A 107 -5.77 -6.97 -8.93
C ARG A 107 -5.60 -5.47 -8.80
N GLU A 108 -5.81 -4.91 -7.61
CA GLU A 108 -5.65 -3.47 -7.37
C GLU A 108 -4.18 -3.04 -7.41
N TYR A 109 -3.27 -3.89 -6.92
CA TYR A 109 -1.84 -3.57 -6.80
C TYR A 109 -0.93 -4.69 -7.33
N PRO A 110 -0.88 -4.96 -8.65
CA PRO A 110 -0.23 -6.17 -9.19
C PRO A 110 1.25 -6.37 -8.81
N TYR A 111 2.02 -5.29 -8.70
CA TYR A 111 3.46 -5.34 -8.43
C TYR A 111 3.87 -4.68 -7.10
N ASP A 112 2.92 -4.06 -6.39
CA ASP A 112 3.17 -3.42 -5.10
C ASP A 112 2.66 -4.31 -3.96
N TYR A 113 3.48 -5.28 -3.55
CA TYR A 113 3.16 -6.23 -2.50
C TYR A 113 2.88 -5.58 -1.15
N PHE A 114 3.52 -4.45 -0.85
CA PHE A 114 3.20 -3.69 0.36
C PHE A 114 1.75 -3.20 0.33
N MET A 115 1.31 -2.64 -0.79
CA MET A 115 -0.08 -2.23 -0.96
C MET A 115 -1.04 -3.42 -1.04
N GLN A 116 -0.64 -4.54 -1.66
CA GLN A 116 -1.42 -5.79 -1.59
C GLN A 116 -1.67 -6.21 -0.14
N LYS A 117 -0.60 -6.30 0.66
CA LYS A 117 -0.70 -6.66 2.09
C LYS A 117 -1.60 -5.69 2.85
N TYR A 118 -1.42 -4.38 2.65
CA TYR A 118 -2.21 -3.35 3.31
C TYR A 118 -3.71 -3.50 2.97
N THR A 119 -4.04 -3.62 1.70
CA THR A 119 -5.43 -3.81 1.23
C THR A 119 -6.00 -5.12 1.75
N TYR A 120 -5.23 -6.20 1.71
CA TYR A 120 -5.64 -7.51 2.23
C TYR A 120 -6.02 -7.43 3.71
N ASP A 121 -5.14 -6.88 4.54
CA ASP A 121 -5.36 -6.77 5.98
C ASP A 121 -6.57 -5.89 6.31
N LYS A 122 -6.70 -4.77 5.60
CA LYS A 122 -7.82 -3.83 5.74
C LYS A 122 -9.15 -4.49 5.40
N GLN A 123 -9.24 -5.14 4.25
CA GLN A 123 -10.45 -5.83 3.79
C GLN A 123 -10.78 -7.03 4.71
N LEU A 124 -9.78 -7.79 5.16
CA LEU A 124 -10.00 -8.93 6.05
C LEU A 124 -10.53 -8.50 7.42
N ALA A 125 -9.96 -7.44 7.99
CA ALA A 125 -10.44 -6.86 9.25
C ALA A 125 -11.89 -6.36 9.11
N ALA A 126 -12.20 -5.69 8.01
CA ALA A 126 -13.56 -5.21 7.74
C ALA A 126 -14.56 -6.36 7.51
N LYS A 127 -14.16 -7.42 6.80
CA LYS A 127 -14.97 -8.63 6.61
C LYS A 127 -15.30 -9.30 7.95
N ARG A 128 -14.30 -9.46 8.83
CA ARG A 128 -14.48 -9.98 10.19
C ARG A 128 -15.41 -9.10 11.01
N TYR A 129 -15.25 -7.78 10.95
CA TYR A 129 -16.16 -6.84 11.60
C TYR A 129 -17.60 -7.05 11.13
N MET A 130 -17.84 -7.07 9.82
CA MET A 130 -19.18 -7.28 9.23
C MET A 130 -19.80 -8.64 9.57
N GLN A 131 -19.02 -9.63 10.00
CA GLN A 131 -19.57 -10.90 10.53
C GLN A 131 -20.16 -10.74 11.93
N THR A 132 -19.65 -9.81 12.74
CA THR A 132 -20.05 -9.60 14.15
C THR A 132 -21.20 -8.62 14.35
N VAL A 133 -21.50 -7.80 13.34
CA VAL A 133 -22.53 -6.75 13.48
C VAL A 133 -23.95 -7.32 13.58
N VAL A 134 -24.79 -6.66 14.41
CA VAL A 134 -26.10 -7.18 14.83
C VAL A 134 -27.27 -6.62 14.01
N ASP A 135 -27.26 -5.33 13.65
CA ASP A 135 -28.36 -4.73 12.89
C ASP A 135 -28.40 -5.28 11.46
N ILE A 136 -29.26 -6.28 11.24
CA ILE A 136 -29.38 -7.01 9.97
C ILE A 136 -29.87 -6.12 8.84
N GLU A 137 -30.72 -5.14 9.13
CA GLU A 137 -31.26 -4.23 8.12
C GLU A 137 -30.14 -3.33 7.56
N VAL A 138 -29.38 -2.68 8.45
CA VAL A 138 -28.23 -1.86 8.07
C VAL A 138 -27.16 -2.71 7.40
N LYS A 139 -26.90 -3.93 7.91
CA LYS A 139 -25.98 -4.89 7.29
C LYS A 139 -26.39 -5.21 5.85
N ARG A 140 -27.65 -5.56 5.60
CA ARG A 140 -28.17 -5.84 4.26
C ARG A 140 -28.07 -4.64 3.32
N PHE A 141 -28.37 -3.43 3.82
CA PHE A 141 -28.18 -2.20 3.05
C PHE A 141 -26.73 -2.09 2.58
N THR A 142 -25.75 -2.23 3.50
CA THR A 142 -24.34 -2.06 3.16
C THR A 142 -23.78 -3.12 2.21
N ILE A 143 -24.19 -4.38 2.35
CA ILE A 143 -23.78 -5.47 1.45
C ILE A 143 -24.34 -5.22 0.04
N ARG A 144 -25.55 -4.67 -0.08
CA ARG A 144 -26.13 -4.32 -1.38
C ARG A 144 -25.38 -3.18 -2.05
N GLU A 145 -25.03 -2.14 -1.31
CA GLU A 145 -24.30 -0.98 -1.87
C GLU A 145 -22.86 -1.33 -2.25
N TYR A 146 -22.18 -2.17 -1.44
CA TYR A 146 -20.77 -2.49 -1.61
C TYR A 146 -20.52 -4.00 -1.53
N PRO A 147 -20.95 -4.81 -2.51
CA PRO A 147 -20.93 -6.27 -2.42
C PRO A 147 -19.54 -6.88 -2.22
N TYR A 148 -18.50 -6.25 -2.78
CA TYR A 148 -17.13 -6.78 -2.77
C TYR A 148 -16.12 -5.90 -2.02
N ASP A 149 -16.55 -4.75 -1.48
CA ASP A 149 -15.68 -3.85 -0.72
C ASP A 149 -16.07 -3.86 0.75
N TYR A 150 -15.49 -4.79 1.51
CA TYR A 150 -15.77 -4.95 2.93
C TYR A 150 -15.39 -3.71 3.76
N SER A 151 -14.36 -2.99 3.36
CA SER A 151 -13.99 -1.72 4.00
C SER A 151 -15.11 -0.69 3.86
N MET A 152 -15.69 -0.57 2.67
CA MET A 152 -16.85 0.31 2.43
C MET A 152 -18.12 -0.21 3.08
N GLN A 153 -18.32 -1.53 3.16
CA GLN A 153 -19.42 -2.11 3.95
C GLN A 153 -19.32 -1.67 5.41
N LYS A 154 -18.15 -1.86 6.05
CA LYS A 154 -17.92 -1.44 7.44
C LYS A 154 -18.17 0.06 7.63
N TYR A 155 -17.56 0.90 6.79
CA TYR A 155 -17.72 2.35 6.88
C TYR A 155 -19.18 2.78 6.77
N THR A 156 -19.88 2.23 5.78
CA THR A 156 -21.30 2.52 5.54
C THR A 156 -22.16 1.99 6.68
N TYR A 157 -21.80 0.85 7.27
CA TYR A 157 -22.56 0.23 8.36
C TYR A 157 -22.53 1.13 9.58
N ASP A 158 -21.33 1.57 9.96
CA ASP A 158 -21.11 2.47 11.09
C ASP A 158 -21.86 3.80 10.89
N LYS A 159 -21.80 4.35 9.66
CA LYS A 159 -22.50 5.58 9.30
C LYS A 159 -24.03 5.43 9.37
N GLN A 160 -24.56 4.36 8.79
CA GLN A 160 -26.01 4.09 8.75
C GLN A 160 -26.55 3.76 10.15
N LEU A 161 -25.84 2.99 10.96
CA LEU A 161 -26.23 2.66 12.33
C LEU A 161 -26.28 3.91 13.20
N SER A 162 -25.25 4.77 13.13
CA SER A 162 -25.23 6.05 13.85
C SER A 162 -26.43 6.93 13.46
N ALA A 163 -26.71 7.02 12.16
CA ALA A 163 -27.85 7.79 11.67
C ALA A 163 -29.20 7.18 12.10
N LYS A 164 -29.32 5.85 12.11
CA LYS A 164 -30.52 5.14 12.60
C LYS A 164 -30.79 5.41 14.07
N MET A 165 -29.75 5.34 14.92
CA MET A 165 -29.85 5.67 16.34
C MET A 165 -30.27 7.13 16.56
N TYR A 166 -29.66 8.06 15.82
CA TYR A 166 -30.05 9.47 15.83
C TYR A 166 -31.52 9.64 15.47
N MET A 167 -31.96 9.06 14.34
CA MET A 167 -33.36 9.10 13.90
C MET A 167 -34.31 8.47 14.93
N GLY A 168 -33.85 7.50 15.72
CA GLY A 168 -34.57 6.93 16.86
C GLY A 168 -34.83 7.94 17.98
N SER A 169 -33.88 8.82 18.26
CA SER A 169 -33.91 9.78 19.38
C SER A 169 -34.59 11.13 19.10
N VAL A 170 -34.78 11.51 17.83
CA VAL A 170 -35.30 12.84 17.49
C VAL A 170 -36.79 13.04 17.85
N SER A 171 -37.14 14.27 18.21
CA SER A 171 -38.48 14.63 18.73
C SER A 171 -39.44 15.21 17.70
N ASN A 172 -38.95 15.91 16.66
CA ASN A 172 -39.82 16.51 15.64
C ASN A 172 -40.41 15.42 14.71
N LYS A 173 -41.60 14.95 15.07
CA LYS A 173 -42.30 13.87 14.36
C LYS A 173 -42.59 14.21 12.89
N GLY A 174 -42.87 15.47 12.57
CA GLY A 174 -43.18 15.92 11.21
C GLY A 174 -41.97 15.79 10.28
N ALA A 175 -40.84 16.37 10.68
CA ALA A 175 -39.57 16.26 9.96
C ALA A 175 -39.12 14.80 9.85
N LYS A 176 -39.22 14.03 10.94
CA LYS A 176 -38.87 12.60 10.97
C LYS A 176 -39.68 11.79 9.96
N ASN A 177 -41.00 11.93 9.96
CA ASN A 177 -41.88 11.20 9.04
C ASN A 177 -41.65 11.60 7.57
N LYS A 178 -41.29 12.86 7.29
CA LYS A 178 -40.94 13.30 5.95
C LYS A 178 -39.62 12.65 5.49
N ALA A 179 -38.59 12.68 6.33
CA ALA A 179 -37.30 12.05 6.04
C ALA A 179 -37.41 10.53 5.80
N ILE A 180 -38.17 9.81 6.63
CA ILE A 180 -38.40 8.35 6.46
C ILE A 180 -39.12 8.05 5.15
N ARG A 181 -40.11 8.86 4.75
CA ARG A 181 -40.83 8.65 3.48
C ARG A 181 -39.93 8.86 2.26
N GLU A 182 -39.04 9.85 2.33
CA GLU A 182 -38.16 10.19 1.23
C GLU A 182 -37.01 9.18 1.07
N TYR A 183 -36.48 8.69 2.20
CA TYR A 183 -35.35 7.75 2.22
C TYR A 183 -35.64 6.54 3.13
N PRO A 184 -36.53 5.60 2.75
CA PRO A 184 -37.01 4.55 3.65
C PRO A 184 -35.92 3.65 4.24
N TYR A 185 -34.82 3.43 3.50
CA TYR A 185 -33.76 2.49 3.88
C TYR A 185 -32.38 3.15 4.04
N ASP A 186 -32.24 4.44 3.74
CA ASP A 186 -30.98 5.18 3.89
C ASP A 186 -31.08 6.13 5.08
N TYR A 187 -30.73 5.63 6.26
CA TYR A 187 -30.76 6.38 7.51
C TYR A 187 -29.83 7.60 7.48
N SER A 188 -28.72 7.53 6.75
CA SER A 188 -27.82 8.67 6.61
C SER A 188 -28.50 9.84 5.88
N MET A 189 -29.28 9.54 4.83
CA MET A 189 -30.10 10.53 4.13
C MET A 189 -31.32 10.95 4.95
N GLN A 190 -31.93 10.03 5.72
CA GLN A 190 -32.99 10.40 6.66
C GLN A 190 -32.50 11.45 7.67
N LYS A 191 -31.33 11.22 8.28
CA LYS A 191 -30.71 12.17 9.21
C LYS A 191 -30.47 13.52 8.55
N TYR A 192 -29.85 13.53 7.38
CA TYR A 192 -29.58 14.76 6.62
C TYR A 192 -30.86 15.56 6.33
N THR A 193 -31.90 14.89 5.84
CA THR A 193 -33.19 15.52 5.54
C THR A 193 -33.90 15.99 6.81
N TYR A 194 -33.84 15.23 7.90
CA TYR A 194 -34.37 15.66 9.19
C TYR A 194 -33.70 16.95 9.67
N GLU A 195 -32.36 16.99 9.67
CA GLU A 195 -31.58 18.14 10.14
C GLU A 195 -31.90 19.41 9.34
N LYS A 196 -32.23 19.30 8.05
CA LYS A 196 -32.67 20.41 7.20
C LYS A 196 -34.10 20.90 7.44
N LEU A 197 -34.96 20.08 8.04
CA LEU A 197 -36.38 20.37 8.21
C LEU A 197 -36.73 20.73 9.65
N ALA A 198 -35.93 20.27 10.60
CA ALA A 198 -36.11 20.49 12.02
C ALA A 198 -35.47 21.80 12.52
N TYR A 199 -34.54 22.35 11.74
CA TYR A 199 -33.83 23.61 11.96
C TYR A 199 -33.92 24.45 10.69
#